data_AF-A0A073J7B8-F1
#
_entry.id   AF-A0A073J7B8-F1
#
_cell.length_a   1.000
_cell.length_b   1.000
_cell.length_c   1.000
_cell.angle_alpha   90.00
_cell.angle_beta   90.00
_cell.angle_gamma   90.00
#
_symmetry.space_group_name_H-M   'P 1'
#
loop_
_entity.id
_entity.type
_entity.pdbx_description
1 polymer ?
#
loop_
_entity_poly.entity_id
_entity_poly.type
_entity_poly.pdbx_seq_one_letter_code
_entity_poly.pdbx_strand_id
1 'polypeptide(L)'
;MALRLFTSDLIGSGVQITANTDDLIIVAEDVIVSSSNTNTINSDGTANSVNVVIAGDLYAYGNGVYLGTDGTTGQHNVTVQATGSIVAYDFTGIIIHGDDSIAVNYGQITTHRSVGMVLSEAEFGTLINYGTINANDTGIFSNGFLLLDDVVNAHLENHGSMNSNSTTAAAISVEASGAVYTLNTGLVGGRFAAYRSINSATDTVDNSGVFQGNVLLGAGDDAYTAFDGGIVLGVIDGGLGNDTLTGGSNADFMDGGDDNDRLFGRGGDDDLRGGLGSDFMSGGMGDDQ
;
A
#
# COMPACT_ATOMS: atom_id res chain seq x y z
N MET A 1 -29.53 -0.31 -5.49
CA MET A 1 -29.06 0.75 -4.59
C MET A 1 -29.88 0.79 -3.29
N ALA A 2 -29.31 0.31 -2.19
CA ALA A 2 -29.88 0.46 -0.86
C ALA A 2 -28.92 1.26 0.05
N LEU A 3 -29.46 2.21 0.82
CA LEU A 3 -28.71 2.89 1.87
C LEU A 3 -28.83 2.09 3.17
N ARG A 4 -27.70 1.73 3.76
CA ARG A 4 -27.63 0.99 5.02
C ARG A 4 -26.80 1.80 6.01
N LEU A 5 -27.50 2.41 6.96
CA LEU A 5 -26.91 3.28 7.98
C LEU A 5 -26.91 2.57 9.33
N PHE A 6 -25.72 2.36 9.89
CA PHE A 6 -25.51 1.77 11.22
C PHE A 6 -25.16 2.90 12.20
N THR A 7 -26.07 3.16 13.15
CA THR A 7 -26.02 4.29 14.11
C THR A 7 -26.17 3.82 15.56
N SER A 8 -25.90 2.55 15.82
CA SER A 8 -25.92 1.94 17.14
C SER A 8 -24.94 0.79 17.19
N ASP A 9 -24.34 0.57 18.36
CA ASP A 9 -23.36 -0.49 18.55
C ASP A 9 -23.90 -1.85 18.13
N LEU A 10 -23.22 -2.47 17.18
CA LEU A 10 -23.48 -3.85 16.78
C LEU A 10 -22.53 -4.74 17.57
N ILE A 11 -23.04 -5.44 18.59
CA ILE A 11 -22.25 -6.36 19.43
C ILE A 11 -22.87 -7.75 19.34
N GLY A 12 -22.24 -8.64 18.56
CA GLY A 12 -22.62 -10.04 18.48
C GLY A 12 -21.56 -10.88 17.78
N SER A 13 -21.19 -12.01 18.37
CA SER A 13 -20.31 -12.99 17.73
C SER A 13 -20.97 -13.53 16.45
N GLY A 14 -20.24 -13.51 15.33
CA GLY A 14 -20.73 -14.01 14.03
C GLY A 14 -21.62 -13.03 13.27
N VAL A 15 -21.75 -11.79 13.73
CA VAL A 15 -22.53 -10.77 13.01
C VAL A 15 -21.67 -10.16 11.90
N GLN A 16 -22.20 -10.16 10.68
CA GLN A 16 -21.54 -9.65 9.47
C GLN A 16 -22.51 -8.76 8.69
N ILE A 17 -22.01 -7.67 8.14
CA ILE A 17 -22.73 -6.79 7.23
C ILE A 17 -22.51 -7.30 5.81
N THR A 18 -23.50 -8.01 5.25
CA THR A 18 -23.45 -8.50 3.87
C THR A 18 -23.67 -7.36 2.88
N ALA A 19 -22.65 -6.97 2.12
CA ALA A 19 -22.73 -5.94 1.09
C ALA A 19 -23.18 -6.51 -0.26
N ASN A 20 -24.19 -5.89 -0.87
CA ASN A 20 -24.73 -6.28 -2.18
C ASN A 20 -24.42 -5.21 -3.24
N THR A 21 -24.62 -5.54 -4.51
CA THR A 21 -24.47 -4.60 -5.62
C THR A 21 -25.27 -3.30 -5.39
N ASP A 22 -24.58 -2.18 -5.63
CA ASP A 22 -25.01 -0.80 -5.44
C ASP A 22 -25.32 -0.40 -4.00
N ASP A 23 -24.89 -1.17 -3.00
CA ASP A 23 -25.07 -0.77 -1.60
C ASP A 23 -24.20 0.44 -1.26
N LEU A 24 -24.78 1.36 -0.49
CA LEU A 24 -24.06 2.36 0.28
C LEU A 24 -24.19 1.99 1.77
N ILE A 25 -23.08 1.59 2.37
CA ILE A 25 -22.96 1.21 3.78
C ILE A 25 -22.25 2.33 4.51
N ILE A 26 -22.88 2.83 5.57
CA ILE A 26 -22.30 3.85 6.44
C ILE A 26 -22.26 3.31 7.86
N VAL A 27 -21.05 3.19 8.41
CA VAL A 27 -20.79 2.88 9.82
C VAL A 27 -20.53 4.20 10.55
N ALA A 28 -21.57 4.74 11.18
CA ALA A 28 -21.53 6.06 11.81
C ALA A 28 -21.12 6.03 13.29
N GLU A 29 -21.26 4.88 13.93
CA GLU A 29 -20.93 4.61 15.34
C GLU A 29 -20.08 3.33 15.41
N ASP A 30 -19.67 2.97 16.62
CA ASP A 30 -18.79 1.82 16.85
C ASP A 30 -19.46 0.49 16.47
N VAL A 31 -18.71 -0.37 15.78
CA VAL A 31 -19.15 -1.72 15.38
C VAL A 31 -18.10 -2.72 15.84
N ILE A 32 -18.53 -3.75 16.57
CA ILE A 32 -17.64 -4.78 17.11
C ILE A 32 -18.07 -6.16 16.61
N VAL A 33 -17.20 -6.82 15.84
CA VAL A 33 -17.37 -8.20 15.39
C VAL A 33 -16.35 -9.09 16.06
N SER A 34 -16.83 -9.90 17.02
CA SER A 34 -15.98 -10.70 17.90
C SER A 34 -15.59 -12.08 17.38
N SER A 35 -15.93 -12.44 16.14
CA SER A 35 -15.59 -13.75 15.55
C SER A 35 -14.38 -13.67 14.63
N SER A 36 -13.42 -14.57 14.83
CA SER A 36 -12.15 -14.61 14.08
C SER A 36 -12.28 -15.11 12.65
N ASN A 37 -13.42 -15.69 12.26
CA ASN A 37 -13.59 -16.36 10.96
C ASN A 37 -14.57 -15.61 10.03
N THR A 38 -14.89 -14.36 10.34
CA THR A 38 -15.88 -13.57 9.61
C THR A 38 -15.36 -12.18 9.34
N ASN A 39 -15.66 -11.64 8.17
CA ASN A 39 -15.40 -10.25 7.84
C ASN A 39 -16.47 -9.37 8.49
N THR A 40 -16.15 -8.15 8.91
CA THR A 40 -17.19 -7.26 9.48
C THR A 40 -18.13 -6.77 8.39
N ILE A 41 -17.58 -6.27 7.29
CA ILE A 41 -18.31 -5.96 6.05
C ILE A 41 -17.82 -6.91 4.97
N ASN A 42 -18.75 -7.54 4.25
CA ASN A 42 -18.42 -8.60 3.31
C ASN A 42 -19.33 -8.56 2.08
N SER A 43 -18.77 -8.44 0.88
CA SER A 43 -19.50 -8.89 -0.32
C SER A 43 -19.30 -10.39 -0.53
N ASP A 44 -20.28 -11.05 -1.15
CA ASP A 44 -20.24 -12.49 -1.42
C ASP A 44 -19.44 -12.85 -2.68
N GLY A 45 -18.65 -11.92 -3.21
CA GLY A 45 -17.91 -12.10 -4.45
C GLY A 45 -18.77 -11.94 -5.71
N THR A 46 -20.03 -11.49 -5.62
CA THR A 46 -20.87 -11.22 -6.80
C THR A 46 -21.31 -9.75 -6.88
N ALA A 47 -20.79 -8.90 -6.00
CA ALA A 47 -21.17 -7.51 -5.96
C ALA A 47 -20.38 -6.69 -6.99
N ASN A 48 -21.06 -5.90 -7.82
CA ASN A 48 -20.40 -5.10 -8.86
C ASN A 48 -20.03 -3.68 -8.40
N SER A 49 -20.71 -3.15 -7.39
CA SER A 49 -20.30 -1.86 -6.82
C SER A 49 -20.77 -1.81 -5.38
N VAL A 50 -19.87 -1.46 -4.47
CA VAL A 50 -20.20 -1.30 -3.06
C VAL A 50 -19.45 -0.07 -2.58
N ASN A 51 -20.17 0.82 -1.91
CA ASN A 51 -19.58 2.00 -1.30
C ASN A 51 -19.68 1.83 0.22
N VAL A 52 -18.53 1.82 0.90
CA VAL A 52 -18.43 1.71 2.35
C VAL A 52 -17.82 2.98 2.90
N VAL A 53 -18.48 3.60 3.85
CA VAL A 53 -17.97 4.74 4.62
C VAL A 53 -17.89 4.38 6.09
N ILE A 54 -16.71 4.46 6.67
CA ILE A 54 -16.44 4.19 8.09
C ILE A 54 -16.14 5.52 8.76
N ALA A 55 -17.08 6.01 9.56
CA ALA A 55 -16.99 7.27 10.29
C ALA A 55 -16.79 7.08 11.80
N GLY A 56 -17.25 5.95 12.36
CA GLY A 56 -16.97 5.49 13.71
C GLY A 56 -15.89 4.41 13.74
N ASP A 57 -15.81 3.64 14.84
CA ASP A 57 -14.81 2.59 14.97
C ASP A 57 -15.30 1.22 14.47
N LEU A 58 -14.42 0.47 13.82
CA LEU A 58 -14.66 -0.89 13.35
C LEU A 58 -13.67 -1.84 14.04
N TYR A 59 -14.13 -2.59 15.04
CA TYR A 59 -13.32 -3.58 15.74
C TYR A 59 -13.60 -4.98 15.18
N ALA A 60 -12.62 -5.55 14.48
CA ALA A 60 -12.74 -6.84 13.81
C ALA A 60 -11.74 -7.85 14.39
N TYR A 61 -12.22 -9.05 14.74
CA TYR A 61 -11.35 -10.20 14.98
C TYR A 61 -11.06 -10.98 13.69
N GLY A 62 -11.87 -10.80 12.64
CA GLY A 62 -11.56 -11.18 11.25
C GLY A 62 -11.11 -9.97 10.44
N ASN A 63 -11.35 -9.95 9.13
CA ASN A 63 -11.08 -8.74 8.33
C ASN A 63 -12.06 -7.62 8.70
N GLY A 64 -11.62 -6.36 8.64
CA GLY A 64 -12.51 -5.21 8.81
C GLY A 64 -13.50 -5.14 7.65
N VAL A 65 -12.98 -4.86 6.46
CA VAL A 65 -13.76 -4.80 5.22
C VAL A 65 -13.21 -5.80 4.23
N TYR A 66 -14.08 -6.61 3.64
CA TYR A 66 -13.78 -7.47 2.51
C TYR A 66 -14.81 -7.21 1.42
N LEU A 67 -14.38 -6.73 0.26
CA LEU A 67 -15.23 -6.55 -0.91
C LEU A 67 -14.55 -7.24 -2.08
N GLY A 68 -15.17 -8.26 -2.64
CA GLY A 68 -14.77 -8.86 -3.92
C GLY A 68 -15.87 -8.95 -4.95
N THR A 69 -15.44 -9.24 -6.18
CA THR A 69 -16.24 -9.32 -7.42
C THR A 69 -16.17 -10.72 -8.04
N ASP A 70 -16.98 -10.97 -9.07
CA ASP A 70 -16.98 -12.22 -9.82
C ASP A 70 -16.05 -12.19 -11.06
N GLY A 71 -15.16 -11.20 -11.11
CA GLY A 71 -14.17 -11.03 -12.18
C GLY A 71 -14.71 -10.39 -13.47
N THR A 72 -15.86 -9.70 -13.44
CA THR A 72 -16.49 -9.14 -14.66
C THR A 72 -16.71 -7.63 -14.67
N THR A 73 -16.05 -6.89 -13.76
CA THR A 73 -16.15 -5.44 -13.41
C THR A 73 -16.79 -5.24 -12.05
N GLY A 74 -16.04 -4.68 -11.12
CA GLY A 74 -16.66 -4.14 -9.93
C GLY A 74 -15.87 -3.07 -9.19
N GLN A 75 -16.39 -1.85 -9.31
CA GLN A 75 -15.85 -0.66 -8.64
C GLN A 75 -16.35 -0.63 -7.20
N HIS A 76 -15.54 -1.16 -6.31
CA HIS A 76 -15.73 -1.02 -4.87
C HIS A 76 -15.01 0.23 -4.37
N ASN A 77 -15.68 0.96 -3.49
CA ASN A 77 -15.12 2.14 -2.83
C ASN A 77 -15.19 1.96 -1.32
N VAL A 78 -14.05 2.06 -0.66
CA VAL A 78 -13.98 2.10 0.80
C VAL A 78 -13.37 3.42 1.24
N THR A 79 -14.03 4.13 2.15
CA THR A 79 -13.51 5.36 2.74
C THR A 79 -13.56 5.26 4.26
N VAL A 80 -12.39 5.31 4.90
CA VAL A 80 -12.28 5.54 6.35
C VAL A 80 -12.17 7.04 6.55
N GLN A 81 -13.15 7.66 7.19
CA GLN A 81 -13.12 9.09 7.48
C GLN A 81 -12.09 9.43 8.55
N ALA A 82 -11.72 10.70 8.69
CA ALA A 82 -10.73 11.14 9.67
C ALA A 82 -11.11 10.80 11.12
N THR A 83 -12.41 10.69 11.41
CA THR A 83 -12.94 10.27 12.72
C THR A 83 -13.03 8.76 12.87
N GLY A 84 -12.95 8.01 11.77
CA GLY A 84 -13.15 6.57 11.76
C GLY A 84 -11.86 5.81 12.05
N SER A 85 -12.02 4.63 12.63
CA SER A 85 -10.93 3.68 12.81
C SER A 85 -11.32 2.27 12.36
N ILE A 86 -10.34 1.52 11.86
CA ILE A 86 -10.42 0.08 11.73
C ILE A 86 -9.35 -0.54 12.61
N VAL A 87 -9.74 -1.41 13.52
CA VAL A 87 -8.85 -2.23 14.33
C VAL A 87 -9.12 -3.68 13.99
N ALA A 88 -8.25 -4.27 13.16
CA ALA A 88 -8.29 -5.69 12.83
C ALA A 88 -7.22 -6.43 13.65
N TYR A 89 -7.63 -7.35 14.52
CA TYR A 89 -6.69 -8.03 15.41
C TYR A 89 -5.84 -9.04 14.63
N ASP A 90 -6.46 -10.11 14.12
CA ASP A 90 -5.70 -11.22 13.53
C ASP A 90 -5.59 -11.16 12.00
N PHE A 91 -6.30 -10.22 11.35
CA PHE A 91 -6.47 -10.17 9.90
C PHE A 91 -6.40 -8.74 9.34
N THR A 92 -6.72 -8.58 8.06
CA THR A 92 -6.52 -7.36 7.29
C THR A 92 -7.56 -6.30 7.64
N GLY A 93 -7.14 -5.03 7.62
CA GLY A 93 -8.06 -3.90 7.78
C GLY A 93 -9.07 -3.83 6.64
N ILE A 94 -8.59 -3.65 5.41
CA ILE A 94 -9.38 -3.59 4.18
C ILE A 94 -8.80 -4.53 3.14
N ILE A 95 -9.65 -5.37 2.55
CA ILE A 95 -9.35 -6.17 1.35
C ILE A 95 -10.35 -5.75 0.27
N ILE A 96 -9.83 -5.38 -0.89
CA ILE A 96 -10.63 -5.03 -2.06
C ILE A 96 -10.15 -5.85 -3.26
N HIS A 97 -11.05 -6.65 -3.82
CA HIS A 97 -10.85 -7.36 -5.08
C HIS A 97 -11.73 -6.72 -6.15
N GLY A 98 -11.19 -6.48 -7.34
CA GLY A 98 -11.97 -6.03 -8.49
C GLY A 98 -11.47 -4.73 -9.13
N ASP A 99 -11.80 -4.61 -10.41
CA ASP A 99 -11.37 -3.52 -11.28
C ASP A 99 -11.93 -2.15 -10.86
N ASP A 100 -11.14 -1.10 -11.10
CA ASP A 100 -11.42 0.31 -10.82
C ASP A 100 -11.75 0.61 -9.35
N SER A 101 -11.36 -0.29 -8.44
CA SER A 101 -11.64 -0.19 -7.01
C SER A 101 -10.72 0.79 -6.30
N ILE A 102 -11.28 1.54 -5.34
CA ILE A 102 -10.57 2.58 -4.61
C ILE A 102 -10.77 2.39 -3.11
N ALA A 103 -9.69 2.39 -2.34
CA ALA A 103 -9.75 2.46 -0.89
C ALA A 103 -8.95 3.67 -0.39
N VAL A 104 -9.60 4.52 0.42
CA VAL A 104 -9.02 5.75 0.96
C VAL A 104 -9.10 5.76 2.48
N ASN A 105 -7.97 5.94 3.15
CA ASN A 105 -7.88 6.09 4.59
C ASN A 105 -7.55 7.54 4.97
N TYR A 106 -8.49 8.25 5.59
CA TYR A 106 -8.23 9.51 6.28
C TYR A 106 -8.05 9.34 7.80
N GLY A 107 -8.49 8.19 8.33
CA GLY A 107 -8.54 7.90 9.77
C GLY A 107 -7.36 7.05 10.23
N GLN A 108 -7.67 6.02 11.02
CA GLN A 108 -6.67 5.12 11.61
C GLN A 108 -6.97 3.67 11.26
N ILE A 109 -6.04 2.96 10.62
CA ILE A 109 -6.12 1.52 10.42
C ILE A 109 -5.00 0.87 11.24
N THR A 110 -5.36 -0.02 12.15
CA THR A 110 -4.42 -0.78 12.97
C THR A 110 -4.63 -2.26 12.78
N THR A 111 -3.57 -2.96 12.38
CA THR A 111 -3.56 -4.43 12.25
C THR A 111 -2.50 -5.03 13.18
N HIS A 112 -2.84 -6.13 13.86
CA HIS A 112 -1.89 -6.75 14.81
C HIS A 112 -1.14 -7.95 14.22
N ARG A 113 -1.64 -8.58 13.16
CA ARG A 113 -1.05 -9.79 12.55
C ARG A 113 -1.13 -9.84 11.02
N SER A 114 -1.52 -8.74 10.39
CA SER A 114 -1.85 -8.73 8.97
C SER A 114 -1.69 -7.33 8.34
N VAL A 115 -2.30 -7.13 7.18
CA VAL A 115 -2.11 -5.96 6.32
C VAL A 115 -3.10 -4.84 6.63
N GLY A 116 -2.68 -3.58 6.49
CA GLY A 116 -3.59 -2.44 6.53
C GLY A 116 -4.65 -2.49 5.42
N MET A 117 -4.19 -2.39 4.17
CA MET A 117 -5.02 -2.39 2.97
C MET A 117 -4.44 -3.31 1.89
N VAL A 118 -5.27 -4.17 1.31
CA VAL A 118 -4.92 -5.12 0.25
C VAL A 118 -5.71 -4.81 -1.00
N LEU A 119 -5.03 -4.83 -2.15
CA LEU A 119 -5.62 -4.79 -3.48
C LEU A 119 -5.24 -6.07 -4.24
N SER A 120 -6.21 -6.68 -4.91
CA SER A 120 -6.01 -7.90 -5.70
C SER A 120 -7.02 -8.02 -6.83
N GLU A 121 -6.75 -8.87 -7.82
CA GLU A 121 -7.67 -9.16 -8.93
C GLU A 121 -8.24 -7.88 -9.57
N ALA A 122 -7.36 -6.96 -9.98
CA ALA A 122 -7.73 -5.64 -10.46
C ALA A 122 -6.96 -5.26 -11.73
N GLU A 123 -7.67 -4.95 -12.80
CA GLU A 123 -7.09 -4.34 -14.00
C GLU A 123 -6.53 -2.94 -13.68
N PHE A 124 -7.28 -2.19 -12.88
CA PHE A 124 -6.91 -0.90 -12.31
C PHE A 124 -7.37 -0.84 -10.85
N GLY A 125 -6.54 -0.36 -9.93
CA GLY A 125 -6.98 -0.15 -8.55
C GLY A 125 -6.16 0.92 -7.84
N THR A 126 -6.72 1.48 -6.78
CA THR A 126 -6.12 2.62 -6.09
C THR A 126 -6.20 2.48 -4.57
N LEU A 127 -5.06 2.58 -3.89
CA LEU A 127 -4.98 2.64 -2.44
C LEU A 127 -4.38 3.98 -2.02
N ILE A 128 -5.09 4.72 -1.16
CA ILE A 128 -4.66 6.05 -0.71
C ILE A 128 -4.68 6.11 0.81
N ASN A 129 -3.57 6.54 1.41
CA ASN A 129 -3.45 6.80 2.84
C ASN A 129 -3.14 8.28 3.10
N TYR A 130 -4.11 9.03 3.62
CA TYR A 130 -3.93 10.34 4.24
C TYR A 130 -3.78 10.27 5.77
N GLY A 131 -4.29 9.20 6.37
CA GLY A 131 -4.33 9.00 7.81
C GLY A 131 -3.10 8.25 8.36
N THR A 132 -3.35 7.30 9.25
CA THR A 132 -2.29 6.41 9.76
C THR A 132 -2.65 4.96 9.55
N ILE A 133 -1.64 4.18 9.14
CA ILE A 133 -1.71 2.73 9.07
C ILE A 133 -0.60 2.16 9.93
N ASN A 134 -0.95 1.35 10.92
CA ASN A 134 -0.01 0.66 11.81
C ASN A 134 -0.17 -0.85 11.68
N ALA A 135 0.78 -1.51 11.01
CA ALA A 135 0.90 -2.95 10.92
C ALA A 135 1.95 -3.44 11.93
N ASN A 136 1.46 -3.92 13.08
CA ASN A 136 2.27 -4.05 14.29
C ASN A 136 3.01 -5.38 14.45
N ASP A 137 2.71 -6.40 13.63
CA ASP A 137 3.33 -7.71 13.73
C ASP A 137 4.75 -7.74 13.15
N THR A 138 5.55 -8.71 13.58
CA THR A 138 6.89 -8.95 13.04
C THR A 138 6.93 -9.98 11.90
N GLY A 139 5.83 -10.69 11.68
CA GLY A 139 5.69 -11.76 10.70
C GLY A 139 5.52 -11.30 9.26
N ILE A 140 5.29 -12.27 8.37
CA ILE A 140 5.36 -12.12 6.90
C ILE A 140 4.21 -11.33 6.27
N PHE A 141 3.12 -11.07 6.99
CA PHE A 141 1.95 -10.36 6.44
C PHE A 141 1.70 -9.01 7.12
N SER A 142 2.72 -8.38 7.68
CA SER A 142 2.57 -7.09 8.37
C SER A 142 2.94 -5.94 7.44
N ASN A 143 2.07 -5.64 6.47
CA ASN A 143 2.28 -4.55 5.51
C ASN A 143 1.28 -3.41 5.80
N GLY A 144 1.63 -2.19 5.44
CA GLY A 144 0.62 -1.14 5.31
C GLY A 144 -0.22 -1.35 4.05
N PHE A 145 0.44 -1.47 2.90
CA PHE A 145 -0.16 -1.86 1.62
C PHE A 145 0.40 -3.19 1.11
N LEU A 146 -0.47 -4.03 0.55
CA LEU A 146 -0.09 -5.24 -0.18
C LEU A 146 -0.88 -5.33 -1.49
N LEU A 147 -0.17 -5.49 -2.60
CA LEU A 147 -0.75 -5.78 -3.92
C LEU A 147 -0.40 -7.22 -4.27
N LEU A 148 -1.35 -7.98 -4.81
CA LEU A 148 -1.16 -9.40 -5.17
C LEU A 148 -1.06 -9.60 -6.70
N ASP A 149 -0.55 -10.76 -7.12
CA ASP A 149 -0.15 -11.12 -8.51
C ASP A 149 -1.15 -10.72 -9.61
N ASP A 150 -2.46 -10.75 -9.34
CA ASP A 150 -3.53 -10.48 -10.32
C ASP A 150 -3.87 -8.99 -10.49
N VAL A 151 -2.92 -8.10 -10.22
CA VAL A 151 -3.08 -6.64 -10.42
C VAL A 151 -2.30 -6.18 -11.65
N VAL A 152 -2.99 -5.58 -12.62
CA VAL A 152 -2.42 -5.16 -13.91
C VAL A 152 -1.92 -3.71 -13.86
N ASN A 153 -2.67 -2.82 -13.23
CA ASN A 153 -2.23 -1.45 -12.98
C ASN A 153 -2.68 -1.02 -11.59
N ALA A 154 -1.77 -0.46 -10.81
CA ALA A 154 -2.11 0.08 -9.50
C ALA A 154 -1.58 1.48 -9.28
N HIS A 155 -2.34 2.25 -8.52
CA HIS A 155 -1.96 3.57 -8.06
C HIS A 155 -1.97 3.61 -6.54
N LEU A 156 -0.79 3.82 -5.96
CA LEU A 156 -0.59 3.84 -4.52
C LEU A 156 -0.20 5.23 -4.08
N GLU A 157 -0.89 5.78 -3.09
CA GLU A 157 -0.56 7.07 -2.52
C GLU A 157 -0.42 6.99 -1.02
N ASN A 158 0.72 7.45 -0.49
CA ASN A 158 0.88 7.70 0.92
C ASN A 158 1.20 9.18 1.15
N HIS A 159 0.23 9.88 1.75
CA HIS A 159 0.35 11.25 2.25
C HIS A 159 0.41 11.31 3.78
N GLY A 160 0.00 10.22 4.43
CA GLY A 160 -0.04 10.08 5.88
C GLY A 160 1.19 9.37 6.46
N SER A 161 0.97 8.62 7.53
CA SER A 161 2.00 7.77 8.14
C SER A 161 1.66 6.30 7.95
N MET A 162 2.63 5.51 7.55
CA MET A 162 2.53 4.05 7.44
C MET A 162 3.70 3.43 8.18
N ASN A 163 3.41 2.51 9.10
CA ASN A 163 4.43 1.80 9.87
C ASN A 163 4.23 0.29 9.76
N SER A 164 5.29 -0.42 9.39
CA SER A 164 5.38 -1.88 9.42
C SER A 164 6.54 -2.34 10.31
N ASN A 165 6.22 -3.21 11.27
CA ASN A 165 7.20 -3.87 12.13
C ASN A 165 7.72 -5.21 11.57
N SER A 166 7.32 -5.57 10.34
CA SER A 166 7.71 -6.85 9.74
C SER A 166 9.22 -6.97 9.63
N THR A 167 9.73 -8.17 9.91
CA THR A 167 11.14 -8.52 9.68
C THR A 167 11.41 -9.08 8.29
N THR A 168 10.36 -9.29 7.50
CA THR A 168 10.43 -10.09 6.26
C THR A 168 9.62 -9.49 5.11
N ALA A 169 8.72 -8.56 5.40
CA ALA A 169 7.86 -7.89 4.44
C ALA A 169 8.08 -6.38 4.51
N ALA A 170 7.78 -5.68 3.43
CA ALA A 170 7.93 -4.23 3.39
C ALA A 170 6.71 -3.51 3.99
N ALA A 171 6.81 -2.21 4.24
CA ALA A 171 5.62 -1.43 4.56
C ALA A 171 4.68 -1.34 3.35
N ILE A 172 5.23 -1.17 2.15
CA ILE A 172 4.53 -1.35 0.88
C ILE A 172 5.14 -2.56 0.19
N SER A 173 4.36 -3.63 0.04
CA SER A 173 4.76 -4.82 -0.71
C SER A 173 3.96 -4.93 -2.01
N VAL A 174 4.67 -5.02 -3.12
CA VAL A 174 4.10 -5.18 -4.46
C VAL A 174 4.45 -6.56 -4.97
N GLU A 175 3.44 -7.41 -5.02
CA GLU A 175 3.51 -8.73 -5.65
C GLU A 175 2.73 -8.72 -6.97
N ALA A 176 2.19 -7.58 -7.41
CA ALA A 176 1.50 -7.42 -8.68
C ALA A 176 2.37 -7.81 -9.88
N SER A 177 1.77 -8.37 -10.92
CA SER A 177 2.46 -8.68 -12.19
C SER A 177 2.48 -7.51 -13.19
N GLY A 178 1.67 -6.49 -12.95
CA GLY A 178 1.52 -5.32 -13.81
C GLY A 178 2.22 -4.07 -13.29
N ALA A 179 1.96 -2.94 -13.94
CA ALA A 179 2.63 -1.67 -13.65
C ALA A 179 2.09 -1.02 -12.37
N VAL A 180 2.98 -0.48 -11.54
CA VAL A 180 2.59 0.16 -10.28
C VAL A 180 3.16 1.57 -10.21
N TYR A 181 2.28 2.54 -10.02
CA TYR A 181 2.66 3.91 -9.69
C TYR A 181 2.49 4.13 -8.19
N THR A 182 3.55 4.59 -7.53
CA THR A 182 3.56 4.92 -6.11
C THR A 182 3.97 6.36 -5.91
N LEU A 183 3.12 7.15 -5.25
CA LEU A 183 3.44 8.50 -4.79
C LEU A 183 3.54 8.50 -3.26
N ASN A 184 4.71 8.87 -2.75
CA ASN A 184 4.91 9.11 -1.32
C ASN A 184 5.19 10.60 -1.06
N THR A 185 4.30 11.25 -0.33
CA THR A 185 4.51 12.60 0.24
C THR A 185 4.59 12.58 1.77
N GLY A 186 4.21 11.44 2.38
CA GLY A 186 4.18 11.23 3.82
C GLY A 186 5.36 10.41 4.34
N LEU A 187 5.12 9.69 5.43
CA LEU A 187 6.07 8.79 6.06
C LEU A 187 5.71 7.34 5.77
N VAL A 188 6.66 6.55 5.28
CA VAL A 188 6.56 5.10 5.14
C VAL A 188 7.75 4.47 5.87
N GLY A 189 7.49 3.86 7.03
CA GLY A 189 8.49 3.17 7.82
C GLY A 189 8.31 1.67 7.75
N GLY A 190 9.35 0.96 7.32
CA GLY A 190 9.36 -0.49 7.26
C GLY A 190 10.65 -1.06 7.84
N ARG A 191 10.52 -1.95 8.83
CA ARG A 191 11.68 -2.50 9.53
C ARG A 191 12.58 -3.36 8.63
N PHE A 192 12.01 -4.10 7.70
CA PHE A 192 12.76 -4.85 6.68
C PHE A 192 13.09 -3.98 5.47
N ALA A 193 12.05 -3.41 4.85
CA ALA A 193 12.14 -2.45 3.76
C ALA A 193 10.92 -1.53 3.83
N ALA A 194 11.05 -0.29 3.37
CA ALA A 194 9.92 0.62 3.28
C ALA A 194 9.07 0.30 2.04
N TYR A 195 9.72 -0.05 0.93
CA TYR A 195 9.10 -0.49 -0.31
C TYR A 195 9.80 -1.76 -0.82
N ARG A 196 9.03 -2.74 -1.27
CA ARG A 196 9.55 -3.90 -2.00
C ARG A 196 8.58 -4.34 -3.09
N SER A 197 9.07 -4.44 -4.31
CA SER A 197 8.42 -5.15 -5.40
C SER A 197 9.18 -6.45 -5.72
N ILE A 198 8.45 -7.45 -6.25
CA ILE A 198 8.98 -8.80 -6.53
C ILE A 198 8.68 -9.22 -7.98
N ASN A 199 7.45 -8.93 -8.45
CA ASN A 199 6.90 -9.51 -9.68
C ASN A 199 6.44 -8.46 -10.70
N SER A 200 6.59 -7.15 -10.42
CA SER A 200 6.08 -6.11 -11.31
C SER A 200 6.77 -6.15 -12.68
N ALA A 201 6.09 -5.62 -13.69
CA ALA A 201 6.71 -5.35 -14.98
C ALA A 201 7.42 -3.98 -15.01
N THR A 202 6.94 -3.02 -14.22
CA THR A 202 7.43 -1.63 -14.16
C THR A 202 6.86 -0.95 -12.91
N ASP A 203 7.74 -0.59 -11.99
CA ASP A 203 7.45 0.24 -10.85
C ASP A 203 7.86 1.69 -11.13
N THR A 204 7.00 2.65 -10.79
CA THR A 204 7.32 4.07 -10.78
C THR A 204 7.06 4.64 -9.41
N VAL A 205 8.12 5.07 -8.72
CA VAL A 205 8.07 5.59 -7.34
C VAL A 205 8.49 7.05 -7.33
N ASP A 206 7.53 7.92 -7.07
CA ASP A 206 7.72 9.36 -6.87
C ASP A 206 7.73 9.67 -5.37
N ASN A 207 8.85 10.16 -4.85
CA ASN A 207 9.02 10.43 -3.43
C ASN A 207 9.30 11.91 -3.15
N SER A 208 8.41 12.56 -2.41
CA SER A 208 8.64 13.87 -1.76
C SER A 208 8.56 13.78 -0.23
N GLY A 209 8.28 12.59 0.29
CA GLY A 209 8.24 12.28 1.73
C GLY A 209 9.45 11.51 2.20
N VAL A 210 9.26 10.66 3.22
CA VAL A 210 10.33 9.86 3.82
C VAL A 210 10.02 8.37 3.73
N PHE A 211 10.91 7.61 3.11
CA PHE A 211 11.01 6.17 3.26
C PHE A 211 12.03 5.84 4.37
N GLN A 212 11.56 5.32 5.51
CA GLN A 212 12.43 4.82 6.57
C GLN A 212 12.66 3.32 6.38
N GLY A 213 13.67 3.00 5.58
CA GLY A 213 14.02 1.64 5.17
C GLY A 213 14.39 1.61 3.69
N ASN A 214 14.80 0.44 3.22
CA ASN A 214 15.18 0.26 1.82
C ASN A 214 13.99 0.43 0.87
N VAL A 215 14.26 0.87 -0.34
CA VAL A 215 13.37 0.84 -1.50
C VAL A 215 13.95 -0.19 -2.46
N LEU A 216 13.24 -1.30 -2.64
CA LEU A 216 13.67 -2.42 -3.50
C LEU A 216 12.67 -2.53 -4.66
N LEU A 217 13.06 -2.14 -5.87
CA LEU A 217 12.17 -2.09 -7.03
C LEU A 217 12.06 -3.46 -7.74
N GLY A 218 13.12 -4.27 -7.69
CA GLY A 218 12.99 -5.70 -7.89
C GLY A 218 13.18 -6.10 -9.35
N ALA A 219 12.11 -6.33 -10.10
CA ALA A 219 12.21 -6.73 -11.49
C ALA A 219 11.34 -5.81 -12.35
N GLY A 220 11.78 -5.55 -13.58
CA GLY A 220 11.11 -4.62 -14.48
C GLY A 220 12.03 -3.46 -14.83
N ASP A 221 11.68 -2.69 -15.86
CA ASP A 221 12.38 -1.42 -16.11
C ASP A 221 11.75 -0.36 -15.18
N ASP A 222 12.39 -0.09 -14.04
CA ASP A 222 11.79 0.68 -12.95
C ASP A 222 12.28 2.13 -12.90
N ALA A 223 11.52 2.97 -12.21
CA ALA A 223 11.84 4.37 -12.03
C ALA A 223 11.64 4.80 -10.57
N TYR A 224 12.69 5.34 -9.96
CA TYR A 224 12.60 6.06 -8.69
C TYR A 224 13.01 7.51 -8.88
N THR A 225 12.18 8.44 -8.39
CA THR A 225 12.51 9.87 -8.37
C THR A 225 12.26 10.49 -7.00
N ALA A 226 13.32 11.01 -6.39
CA ALA A 226 13.20 11.96 -5.28
C ALA A 226 12.92 13.38 -5.81
N PHE A 227 11.86 13.98 -5.28
CA PHE A 227 11.51 15.40 -5.45
C PHE A 227 11.90 16.19 -4.19
N ASP A 228 11.67 17.51 -4.18
CA ASP A 228 11.98 18.37 -3.03
C ASP A 228 11.36 17.81 -1.74
N GLY A 229 12.22 17.36 -0.81
CA GLY A 229 11.82 16.73 0.46
C GLY A 229 11.90 15.20 0.50
N GLY A 230 12.05 14.56 -0.66
CA GLY A 230 12.23 13.11 -0.81
C GLY A 230 13.50 12.62 -0.13
N ILE A 231 13.36 11.70 0.82
CA ILE A 231 14.46 11.06 1.54
C ILE A 231 14.23 9.55 1.60
N VAL A 232 15.30 8.77 1.42
CA VAL A 232 15.35 7.35 1.75
C VAL A 232 16.41 7.13 2.84
N LEU A 233 16.00 6.56 3.97
CA LEU A 233 16.92 6.16 5.04
C LEU A 233 17.30 4.69 4.88
N GLY A 234 17.90 4.38 3.74
CA GLY A 234 18.23 3.03 3.28
C GLY A 234 18.87 3.09 1.90
N VAL A 235 18.92 1.94 1.22
CA VAL A 235 19.33 1.88 -0.19
C VAL A 235 18.11 1.97 -1.11
N ILE A 236 18.27 2.63 -2.25
CA ILE A 236 17.40 2.52 -3.41
C ILE A 236 18.06 1.50 -4.35
N ASP A 237 17.42 0.35 -4.54
CA ASP A 237 17.90 -0.77 -5.34
C ASP A 237 16.96 -0.97 -6.53
N GLY A 238 17.47 -0.77 -7.74
CA GLY A 238 16.74 -0.97 -9.01
C GLY A 238 16.41 -2.45 -9.20
N GLY A 239 17.44 -3.28 -9.26
CA GLY A 239 17.28 -4.72 -9.31
C GLY A 239 17.52 -5.26 -10.72
N LEU A 240 16.52 -5.91 -11.33
CA LEU A 240 16.64 -6.48 -12.67
C LEU A 240 15.89 -5.61 -13.69
N GLY A 241 16.61 -5.04 -14.65
CA GLY A 241 16.01 -4.25 -15.72
C GLY A 241 16.84 -3.01 -16.02
N ASN A 242 16.41 -2.18 -16.96
CA ASN A 242 17.13 -0.93 -17.26
C ASN A 242 16.51 0.20 -16.45
N ASP A 243 16.98 0.36 -15.21
CA ASP A 243 16.37 1.21 -14.22
C ASP A 243 16.79 2.67 -14.36
N THR A 244 15.94 3.56 -13.86
CA THR A 244 16.25 4.99 -13.74
C THR A 244 16.05 5.45 -12.29
N LEU A 245 17.15 5.67 -11.59
CA LEU A 245 17.17 6.10 -10.20
C LEU A 245 17.66 7.54 -10.11
N THR A 246 16.83 8.40 -9.54
CA THR A 246 17.13 9.82 -9.39
C THR A 246 17.00 10.24 -7.93
N GLY A 247 18.14 10.61 -7.34
CA GLY A 247 18.30 11.17 -6.02
C GLY A 247 17.79 12.61 -5.88
N GLY A 248 17.92 13.12 -4.66
CA GLY A 248 17.36 14.38 -4.20
C GLY A 248 18.41 15.47 -3.99
N SER A 249 18.32 16.14 -2.84
CA SER A 249 19.32 17.14 -2.39
C SER A 249 20.07 16.67 -1.15
N ASN A 250 19.88 15.40 -0.78
CA ASN A 250 20.46 14.75 0.38
C ASN A 250 21.42 13.67 -0.10
N ALA A 251 22.30 13.20 0.78
CA ALA A 251 23.12 12.03 0.48
C ALA A 251 22.25 10.80 0.21
N ASP A 252 22.37 10.24 -0.98
CA ASP A 252 21.62 9.08 -1.43
C ASP A 252 22.53 7.85 -1.62
N PHE A 253 21.98 6.67 -1.33
CA PHE A 253 22.63 5.38 -1.59
C PHE A 253 21.83 4.65 -2.66
N MET A 254 22.40 4.52 -3.87
CA MET A 254 21.70 3.93 -5.02
C MET A 254 22.50 2.77 -5.62
N ASP A 255 21.81 1.68 -5.93
CA ASP A 255 22.33 0.51 -6.64
C ASP A 255 21.44 0.27 -7.87
N GLY A 256 22.02 0.30 -9.07
CA GLY A 256 21.32 0.03 -10.32
C GLY A 256 20.85 -1.41 -10.40
N GLY A 257 21.78 -2.34 -10.16
CA GLY A 257 21.50 -3.77 -10.18
C GLY A 257 22.07 -4.44 -11.42
N ASP A 258 21.28 -5.25 -12.10
CA ASP A 258 21.67 -5.90 -13.36
C ASP A 258 21.01 -5.18 -14.54
N ASP A 259 21.68 -5.20 -15.70
CA ASP A 259 21.33 -4.52 -16.96
C ASP A 259 21.79 -3.04 -16.99
N ASN A 260 21.27 -2.20 -17.90
CA ASN A 260 21.91 -0.90 -18.20
C ASN A 260 21.16 0.26 -17.53
N ASP A 261 21.67 0.69 -16.38
CA ASP A 261 20.96 1.61 -15.51
C ASP A 261 21.35 3.07 -15.73
N ARG A 262 20.49 3.97 -15.20
CA ARG A 262 20.74 5.41 -15.13
C ARG A 262 20.58 5.91 -13.71
N LEU A 263 21.70 6.28 -13.09
CA LEU A 263 21.72 6.82 -11.73
C LEU A 263 22.10 8.30 -11.75
N PHE A 264 21.29 9.12 -11.09
CA PHE A 264 21.50 10.57 -10.96
C PHE A 264 21.42 10.96 -9.49
N GLY A 265 22.55 11.18 -8.80
CA GLY A 265 22.58 11.59 -7.39
C GLY A 265 22.00 12.99 -7.14
N ARG A 266 22.23 13.89 -8.10
CA ARG A 266 21.86 15.31 -8.11
C ARG A 266 22.65 16.14 -7.10
N GLY A 267 22.29 16.12 -5.82
CA GLY A 267 22.95 16.95 -4.82
C GLY A 267 22.99 16.26 -3.47
N GLY A 268 24.08 16.45 -2.73
CA GLY A 268 24.39 15.61 -1.57
C GLY A 268 25.68 14.84 -1.85
N ASP A 269 26.23 14.19 -0.83
CA ASP A 269 27.38 13.31 -1.02
C ASP A 269 26.85 11.90 -1.29
N ASP A 270 26.82 11.49 -2.54
CA ASP A 270 26.12 10.28 -2.98
C ASP A 270 27.03 9.04 -3.08
N ASP A 271 26.48 7.84 -2.90
CA ASP A 271 27.13 6.55 -3.18
C ASP A 271 26.34 5.86 -4.29
N LEU A 272 26.91 5.86 -5.51
CA LEU A 272 26.25 5.36 -6.71
C LEU A 272 26.95 4.09 -7.21
N ARG A 273 26.23 2.98 -7.21
CA ARG A 273 26.70 1.70 -7.76
C ARG A 273 25.88 1.33 -8.98
N GLY A 274 26.52 1.26 -10.15
CA GLY A 274 25.84 0.87 -11.38
C GLY A 274 25.44 -0.61 -11.40
N GLY A 275 26.31 -1.49 -10.87
CA GLY A 275 26.06 -2.92 -10.85
C GLY A 275 26.60 -3.64 -12.10
N LEU A 276 25.85 -4.63 -12.60
CA LEU A 276 26.22 -5.42 -13.78
C LEU A 276 25.62 -4.82 -15.05
N GLY A 277 26.40 -4.07 -15.81
CA GLY A 277 25.93 -3.59 -17.09
C GLY A 277 26.79 -2.51 -17.70
N SER A 278 26.23 -1.79 -18.67
CA SER A 278 26.79 -0.55 -19.19
C SER A 278 26.00 0.63 -18.65
N ASP A 279 26.37 1.04 -17.44
CA ASP A 279 25.58 2.01 -16.67
C ASP A 279 25.97 3.45 -16.98
N PHE A 280 25.00 4.35 -16.83
CA PHE A 280 25.23 5.77 -16.82
C PHE A 280 25.05 6.30 -15.39
N MET A 281 26.09 6.92 -14.84
CA MET A 281 26.04 7.50 -13.51
C MET A 281 26.48 8.96 -13.54
N SER A 282 25.75 9.80 -12.83
CA SER A 282 26.08 11.20 -12.60
C SER A 282 25.81 11.53 -11.13
N GLY A 283 26.88 11.63 -10.33
CA GLY A 283 26.81 12.03 -8.92
C GLY A 283 26.13 13.39 -8.75
N GLY A 284 26.76 14.46 -9.23
CA GLY A 284 26.14 15.78 -9.31
C GLY A 284 26.91 16.78 -8.47
N MET A 285 26.25 17.43 -7.52
CA MET A 285 26.89 18.35 -6.56
C MET A 285 27.18 17.62 -5.25
N GLY A 286 28.45 17.44 -4.92
CA GLY A 286 28.87 16.84 -3.65
C GLY A 286 30.18 16.10 -3.80
N ASP A 287 30.61 15.46 -2.72
CA ASP A 287 31.74 14.53 -2.71
C ASP A 287 31.23 13.09 -2.94
N ASP A 288 30.95 12.76 -4.20
CA ASP A 288 30.31 11.51 -4.62
C ASP A 288 31.31 10.33 -4.76
N GLN A 289 30.82 9.10 -4.55
CA GLN A 289 31.57 7.85 -4.72
C GLN A 289 30.96 6.93 -5.78
#